data_AF-A0AAT9G956-F1
#
_entry.id   AF-A0AAT9G956-F1
#
_cell.length_a   1.000
_cell.length_b   1.000
_cell.length_c   1.000
_cell.angle_alpha   90.00
_cell.angle_beta   90.00
_cell.angle_gamma   90.00
#
_symmetry.space_group_name_H-M   'P 1'
#
loop_
_entity.id
_entity.type
_entity.pdbx_description
1 polymer ?
#
loop_
_entity_poly.entity_id
_entity_poly.type
_entity_poly.pdbx_seq_one_letter_code
_entity_poly.pdbx_strand_id
1 'polypeptide(L)'
;MSTHAGSEGIVRIGTTQVAEVKSWSLEEVCDTVDASTIGTEWRKSQATIKSWSGSIEAFWDEADTEGQGKLTIGATVQLSLYPKGENEEKIYFTGIAIVTGISRQASFDGLVESSFTFQGNGKLLEVKQ
;
A
#
# COMPACT_ATOMS: atom_id res chain seq x y z
N MET A 1 21.13 2.61 -12.05
CA MET A 1 19.69 2.93 -12.06
C MET A 1 18.97 1.60 -12.18
N SER A 2 18.35 1.10 -11.10
CA SER A 2 17.67 -0.20 -11.14
C SER A 2 16.20 0.06 -11.44
N THR A 3 15.76 -0.35 -12.63
CA THR A 3 14.35 -0.43 -12.98
C THR A 3 13.88 -1.80 -12.52
N HIS A 4 13.03 -1.86 -11.50
CA HIS A 4 12.45 -3.11 -11.02
C HIS A 4 11.22 -3.44 -11.86
N ALA A 5 11.10 -4.68 -12.31
CA ALA A 5 9.92 -5.12 -13.03
C ALA A 5 8.77 -5.28 -12.04
N GLY A 6 7.65 -4.60 -12.28
CA GLY A 6 6.45 -4.69 -11.43
C GLY A 6 5.89 -6.13 -11.30
N SER A 7 6.28 -7.04 -12.20
CA SER A 7 5.96 -8.47 -12.17
C SER A 7 6.58 -9.23 -10.99
N GLU A 8 7.60 -8.67 -10.33
CA GLU A 8 8.18 -9.23 -9.11
C GLU A 8 7.48 -8.70 -7.85
N GLY A 9 6.50 -7.80 -8.01
CA GLY A 9 5.75 -7.18 -6.94
C GLY A 9 4.90 -8.21 -6.18
N ILE A 10 5.12 -8.35 -4.86
CA ILE A 10 4.31 -9.24 -4.00
C ILE A 10 3.59 -8.40 -2.95
N VAL A 11 2.32 -8.68 -2.71
CA VAL A 11 1.53 -8.08 -1.63
C VAL A 11 1.15 -9.16 -0.64
N ARG A 12 1.40 -8.92 0.65
CA ARG A 12 1.02 -9.82 1.74
C ARG A 12 0.16 -9.12 2.78
N ILE A 13 -0.78 -9.89 3.31
CA ILE A 13 -1.61 -9.56 4.46
C ILE A 13 -1.22 -10.49 5.61
N GLY A 14 -0.51 -9.95 6.60
CA GLY A 14 0.17 -10.74 7.62
C GLY A 14 1.20 -11.66 6.98
N THR A 15 0.96 -12.97 7.04
CA THR A 15 1.81 -14.00 6.43
C THR A 15 1.29 -14.50 5.08
N THR A 16 0.07 -14.12 4.68
CA THR A 16 -0.57 -14.66 3.48
C THR A 16 -0.34 -13.73 2.29
N GLN A 17 0.04 -14.29 1.15
CA GLN A 17 0.14 -13.56 -0.11
C GLN A 17 -1.25 -13.37 -0.74
N VAL A 18 -1.53 -12.15 -1.21
CA VAL A 18 -2.74 -11.86 -1.97
C VAL A 18 -2.58 -12.42 -3.38
N ALA A 19 -3.55 -13.23 -3.83
CA ALA A 19 -3.53 -13.82 -5.16
C ALA A 19 -3.85 -12.80 -6.26
N GLU A 20 -3.31 -13.03 -7.46
CA GLU A 20 -3.67 -12.34 -8.71
C GLU A 20 -3.58 -10.81 -8.68
N VAL A 21 -2.61 -10.26 -7.92
CA VAL A 21 -2.33 -8.81 -7.86
C VAL A 21 -1.73 -8.33 -9.18
N LYS A 22 -2.36 -7.33 -9.80
CA LYS A 22 -1.88 -6.70 -11.02
C LYS A 22 -1.04 -5.47 -10.75
N SER A 23 -1.50 -4.67 -9.79
CA SER A 23 -0.91 -3.38 -9.49
C SER A 23 -1.14 -3.07 -8.01
N TRP A 24 -0.20 -2.34 -7.43
CA TRP A 24 -0.40 -1.73 -6.14
C TRP A 24 0.26 -0.35 -6.15
N SER A 25 -0.33 0.56 -5.38
CA SER A 25 0.19 1.91 -5.17
C SER A 25 0.40 2.13 -3.68
N LEU A 26 1.43 2.90 -3.34
CA LEU A 26 1.70 3.37 -1.99
C LEU A 26 2.07 4.84 -2.08
N GLU A 27 1.32 5.66 -1.38
CA GLU A 27 1.55 7.10 -1.29
C GLU A 27 1.82 7.46 0.17
N GLU A 28 2.96 8.10 0.40
CA GLU A 28 3.34 8.65 1.70
C GLU A 28 3.21 10.18 1.65
N VAL A 29 2.39 10.72 2.54
CA VAL A 29 2.13 12.15 2.67
C VAL A 29 2.59 12.62 4.03
N CYS A 30 3.10 13.84 4.10
CA CYS A 30 3.50 14.46 5.35
C CYS A 30 2.94 15.88 5.42
N ASP A 31 2.26 16.18 6.51
CA ASP A 31 1.80 17.54 6.78
C ASP A 31 2.99 18.43 7.15
N THR A 32 2.96 19.66 6.66
CA THR A 32 3.98 20.66 6.99
C THR A 32 3.36 21.85 7.68
N VAL A 33 4.03 22.32 8.74
CA VAL A 33 3.68 23.55 9.45
C VAL A 33 4.68 24.65 9.11
N ASP A 34 4.20 25.89 9.05
CA ASP A 34 5.06 27.05 8.83
C ASP A 34 5.94 27.32 10.04
N ALA A 35 7.25 27.41 9.82
CA ALA A 35 8.26 27.69 10.84
C ALA A 35 9.02 29.00 10.52
N SER A 36 8.42 29.90 9.74
CA SER A 36 9.03 31.17 9.38
C SER A 36 9.08 32.10 10.58
N THR A 37 10.25 32.71 10.82
CA THR A 37 10.45 33.70 11.89
C THR A 37 10.52 35.11 11.29
N ILE A 38 10.45 36.14 12.14
CA ILE A 38 10.65 37.52 11.71
C ILE A 38 12.02 37.65 11.01
N GLY A 39 12.03 38.21 9.80
CA GLY A 39 13.22 38.32 8.95
C GLY A 39 13.45 37.18 7.96
N THR A 40 12.51 36.24 7.80
CA THR A 40 12.62 35.18 6.80
C THR A 40 12.08 35.65 5.44
N GLU A 41 12.94 35.65 4.41
CA GLU A 41 12.57 36.06 3.04
C GLU A 41 11.87 34.96 2.23
N TRP A 42 12.16 33.69 2.52
CA TRP A 42 11.54 32.52 1.89
C TRP A 42 10.91 31.61 2.93
N ARG A 43 9.71 31.09 2.62
CA ARG A 43 8.91 30.29 3.54
C ARG A 43 9.68 29.08 4.06
N LYS A 44 9.71 28.89 5.38
CA LYS A 44 10.27 27.69 6.02
C LYS A 44 9.14 26.78 6.47
N SER A 45 9.22 25.51 6.09
CA SER A 45 8.22 24.50 6.45
C SER A 45 8.88 23.37 7.24
N GLN A 46 8.24 22.95 8.33
CA GLN A 46 8.65 21.82 9.16
C GLN A 46 7.66 20.66 9.00
N ALA A 47 8.15 19.46 8.72
CA ALA A 47 7.35 18.24 8.64
C ALA A 47 6.79 17.83 10.02
N THR A 48 5.54 17.41 10.08
CA THR A 48 4.82 17.07 11.32
C THR A 48 4.27 15.65 11.27
N ILE A 49 3.00 15.48 10.91
CA ILE A 49 2.30 14.19 10.91
C ILE A 49 2.52 13.53 9.56
N LYS A 50 2.92 12.26 9.59
CA LYS A 50 3.04 11.41 8.41
C LYS A 50 1.83 10.52 8.30
N SER A 51 1.27 10.43 7.11
CA SER A 51 0.19 9.51 6.75
C SER A 51 0.58 8.76 5.50
N TRP A 52 0.03 7.57 5.31
CA TRP A 52 0.22 6.83 4.07
C TRP A 52 -1.09 6.17 3.67
N SER A 53 -1.28 5.96 2.39
CA SER A 53 -2.46 5.32 1.81
C SER A 53 -2.07 4.63 0.51
N GLY A 54 -2.96 3.79 0.00
CA GLY A 54 -2.71 3.14 -1.27
C GLY A 54 -3.90 2.34 -1.76
N SER A 55 -3.69 1.72 -2.92
CA SER A 55 -4.66 0.83 -3.55
C SER A 55 -3.96 -0.44 -4.03
N ILE A 56 -4.68 -1.56 -3.98
CA ILE A 56 -4.28 -2.82 -4.60
C ILE A 56 -5.34 -3.19 -5.62
N GLU A 57 -4.92 -3.51 -6.84
CA GLU A 57 -5.80 -4.08 -7.86
C GLU A 57 -5.42 -5.53 -8.10
N ALA A 58 -6.41 -6.41 -8.03
CA ALA A 58 -6.27 -7.83 -8.27
C ALA A 58 -7.42 -8.37 -9.14
N PHE A 59 -7.25 -9.51 -9.79
CA PHE A 59 -8.40 -10.26 -10.27
C PHE A 59 -9.13 -10.89 -9.08
N TRP A 60 -10.46 -10.87 -9.10
CA TRP A 60 -11.26 -11.51 -8.06
C TRP A 60 -11.04 -13.02 -8.11
N ASP A 61 -10.58 -13.58 -6.99
CA ASP A 61 -10.44 -15.02 -6.79
C ASP A 61 -11.25 -15.42 -5.55
N GLU A 62 -12.27 -16.25 -5.74
CA GLU A 62 -13.12 -16.74 -4.66
C GLU A 62 -12.43 -17.80 -3.77
N ALA A 63 -11.34 -18.41 -4.26
CA ALA A 63 -10.56 -19.39 -3.50
C ALA A 63 -9.56 -18.73 -2.54
N ASP A 64 -9.16 -17.47 -2.79
CA ASP A 64 -8.23 -16.72 -1.93
C ASP A 64 -8.93 -16.11 -0.70
N THR A 65 -9.40 -16.98 0.18
CA THR A 65 -10.10 -16.61 1.42
C THR A 65 -9.17 -16.00 2.48
N GLU A 66 -7.88 -16.29 2.42
CA GLU A 66 -6.90 -15.86 3.43
C GLU A 66 -6.10 -14.61 3.02
N GLY A 67 -6.07 -14.27 1.72
CA GLY A 67 -5.54 -13.02 1.18
C GLY A 67 -6.66 -12.01 0.91
N GLN A 68 -7.32 -12.11 -0.24
CA GLN A 68 -8.45 -11.22 -0.62
C GLN A 68 -9.60 -11.27 0.39
N GLY A 69 -9.91 -12.46 0.93
CA GLY A 69 -10.99 -12.62 1.92
C GLY A 69 -10.75 -11.89 3.25
N LYS A 70 -9.49 -11.56 3.59
CA LYS A 70 -9.17 -10.74 4.79
C LYS A 70 -9.27 -9.24 4.55
N LEU A 71 -9.24 -8.81 3.29
CA LEU A 71 -9.40 -7.41 2.90
C LEU A 71 -10.88 -7.02 2.93
N THR A 72 -11.49 -7.03 4.11
CA THR A 72 -12.89 -6.60 4.32
C THR A 72 -12.97 -5.14 4.74
N ILE A 73 -14.04 -4.43 4.37
CA ILE A 73 -14.21 -3.00 4.69
C ILE A 73 -14.15 -2.80 6.21
N GLY A 74 -13.32 -1.86 6.65
CA GLY A 74 -13.11 -1.55 8.07
C GLY A 74 -12.15 -2.50 8.79
N ALA A 75 -11.67 -3.56 8.14
CA ALA A 75 -10.67 -4.44 8.74
C ALA A 75 -9.33 -3.74 8.88
N THR A 76 -8.70 -3.94 10.04
CA THR A 76 -7.32 -3.56 10.28
C THR A 76 -6.43 -4.74 9.94
N VAL A 77 -5.54 -4.56 8.98
CA VAL A 77 -4.68 -5.60 8.43
C VAL A 77 -3.21 -5.18 8.51
N GLN A 78 -2.32 -6.13 8.74
CA GLN A 78 -0.88 -5.88 8.59
C GLN A 78 -0.53 -6.05 7.11
N LEU A 79 -0.25 -4.95 6.42
CA LEU A 79 0.09 -4.93 5.01
C LEU A 79 1.61 -4.98 4.84
N SER A 80 2.09 -5.83 3.93
CA SER A 80 3.50 -5.88 3.52
C SER A 80 3.59 -5.84 1.98
N LEU A 81 4.24 -4.81 1.46
CA LEU A 81 4.39 -4.53 0.03
C LEU A 81 5.85 -4.74 -0.39
N TYR A 82 6.06 -5.66 -1.32
CA TYR A 82 7.38 -6.06 -1.81
C TYR A 82 7.55 -5.56 -3.25
N PRO A 83 8.26 -4.45 -3.52
CA PRO A 83 8.48 -3.92 -4.87
C PRO A 83 9.39 -4.76 -5.76
N LYS A 84 10.13 -5.71 -5.19
CA LYS A 84 11.07 -6.57 -5.93
C LYS A 84 10.96 -8.05 -5.54
N GLY A 85 9.91 -8.47 -4.84
CA GLY A 85 9.76 -9.83 -4.32
C GLY A 85 10.58 -10.11 -3.05
N GLU A 86 10.77 -11.39 -2.69
CA GLU A 86 11.20 -11.84 -1.34
C GLU A 86 12.63 -12.38 -1.20
N ASN A 87 13.48 -12.19 -2.20
CA ASN A 87 14.88 -12.63 -2.05
C ASN A 87 15.62 -11.73 -1.04
N GLU A 88 16.66 -12.29 -0.41
CA GLU A 88 17.52 -11.59 0.54
C GLU A 88 18.04 -10.25 -0.01
N GLU A 89 18.23 -9.27 0.88
CA GLU A 89 18.60 -7.88 0.60
C GLU A 89 17.53 -7.03 -0.09
N LYS A 90 16.28 -7.51 -0.10
CA LYS A 90 15.16 -6.78 -0.67
C LYS A 90 14.47 -5.89 0.37
N ILE A 91 14.17 -4.66 -0.04
CA ILE A 91 13.44 -3.69 0.75
C ILE A 91 11.95 -3.95 0.53
N TYR A 92 11.20 -4.04 1.61
CA TYR A 92 9.75 -4.09 1.61
C TYR A 92 9.18 -3.06 2.58
N PHE A 93 7.96 -2.63 2.30
CA PHE A 93 7.22 -1.69 3.15
C PHE A 93 6.21 -2.46 3.96
N THR A 94 6.20 -2.30 5.29
CA THR A 94 5.23 -2.96 6.16
C THR A 94 4.60 -1.99 7.13
N GLY A 95 3.32 -2.15 7.39
CA GLY A 95 2.57 -1.29 8.30
C GLY A 95 1.17 -1.81 8.56
N ILE A 96 0.53 -1.27 9.59
CA ILE A 96 -0.88 -1.54 9.87
C ILE A 96 -1.71 -0.63 8.97
N ALA A 97 -2.62 -1.20 8.18
CA ALA A 97 -3.53 -0.49 7.30
C ALA A 97 -4.99 -0.83 7.65
N ILE A 98 -5.90 0.11 7.41
CA ILE A 98 -7.34 -0.09 7.49
C ILE A 98 -7.88 -0.08 6.07
N VAL A 99 -8.64 -1.10 5.68
CA VAL A 99 -9.31 -1.15 4.39
C VAL A 99 -10.48 -0.18 4.41
N THR A 100 -10.44 0.85 3.57
CA THR A 100 -11.45 1.92 3.52
C THR A 100 -12.47 1.73 2.40
N GLY A 101 -12.14 0.94 1.38
CA GLY A 101 -13.03 0.68 0.26
C GLY A 101 -12.68 -0.60 -0.49
N ILE A 102 -13.72 -1.21 -1.05
CA ILE A 102 -13.61 -2.35 -1.94
C ILE A 102 -14.55 -2.08 -3.11
N SER A 103 -14.03 -2.10 -4.32
CA SER A 103 -14.84 -2.11 -5.54
C SER A 103 -14.59 -3.40 -6.29
N ARG A 104 -15.66 -3.96 -6.87
CA ARG A 104 -15.59 -5.12 -7.76
C ARG A 104 -16.26 -4.76 -9.05
N GLN A 105 -15.56 -4.96 -10.16
CA GLN A 105 -16.06 -4.64 -11.48
C GLN A 105 -15.97 -5.89 -12.36
N ALA A 106 -17.08 -6.22 -13.00
CA ALA A 106 -17.15 -7.28 -13.98
C ALA A 106 -17.49 -6.64 -15.33
N SER A 107 -16.66 -6.90 -16.34
CA SER A 107 -16.92 -6.49 -17.73
C SER A 107 -17.51 -7.68 -18.48
N PHE A 108 -18.45 -7.43 -19.40
CA PHE A 108 -19.16 -8.48 -20.15
C PHE A 108 -18.23 -9.46 -20.90
N ASP A 109 -17.04 -8.98 -21.30
CA ASP A 109 -16.01 -9.74 -22.00
C ASP A 109 -14.65 -9.73 -21.24
N GLY A 110 -14.69 -9.52 -19.92
CA GLY A 110 -13.50 -9.38 -19.09
C GLY A 110 -13.56 -10.20 -17.80
N LEU A 111 -12.39 -10.46 -17.22
CA LEU A 111 -12.28 -11.06 -15.90
C LEU A 111 -12.76 -10.07 -14.82
N VAL A 112 -13.29 -10.60 -13.71
CA VAL A 112 -13.73 -9.77 -12.59
C VAL A 112 -12.52 -9.15 -11.91
N GLU A 113 -12.52 -7.84 -11.77
CA GLU A 113 -11.46 -7.08 -11.12
C GLU A 113 -11.93 -6.64 -9.74
N SER A 114 -11.02 -6.67 -8.77
CA SER A 114 -11.22 -6.17 -7.41
C SER A 114 -10.18 -5.13 -7.09
N SER A 115 -10.63 -3.95 -6.68
CA SER A 115 -9.78 -2.88 -6.19
C SER A 115 -10.03 -2.66 -4.71
N PHE A 116 -8.96 -2.67 -3.93
CA PHE A 116 -8.97 -2.50 -2.48
C PHE A 116 -8.23 -1.22 -2.15
N THR A 117 -8.90 -0.28 -1.48
CA THR A 117 -8.26 0.95 -0.99
C THR A 117 -8.00 0.84 0.51
N PHE A 118 -6.82 1.30 0.92
CA PHE A 118 -6.40 1.22 2.31
C PHE A 118 -5.75 2.52 2.78
N GLN A 119 -5.89 2.77 4.08
CA GLN A 119 -5.28 3.90 4.76
C GLN A 119 -4.40 3.39 5.90
N GLY A 120 -3.17 3.88 5.97
CA GLY A 120 -2.22 3.58 7.03
C GLY A 120 -2.72 4.01 8.40
N ASN A 121 -2.71 3.08 9.35
CA ASN A 121 -3.01 3.31 10.76
C ASN A 121 -1.75 3.09 11.60
N GLY A 122 -0.83 4.06 11.52
CA GLY A 122 0.41 4.05 12.26
C GLY A 122 1.65 4.16 11.36
N LYS A 123 2.81 3.85 11.94
CA LYS A 123 4.10 4.01 11.26
C LYS A 123 4.24 2.98 10.13
N LEU A 124 4.55 3.47 8.94
CA LEU A 124 5.09 2.64 7.86
C LEU A 124 6.58 2.36 8.15
N LEU A 125 6.97 1.10 8.08
CA LEU A 125 8.34 0.66 8.25
C LEU A 125 8.88 0.21 6.90
N GLU A 126 9.99 0.82 6.49
CA GLU A 126 10.82 0.31 5.42
C GLU A 126 11.83 -0.68 6.03
N VAL A 127 11.76 -1.94 5.63
CA VAL A 127 12.61 -3.01 6.16
C VAL A 127 13.43 -3.61 5.03
N LYS A 128 14.74 -3.73 5.23
CA LYS A 128 15.62 -4.52 4.37
C LYS A 128 15.63 -5.95 4.92
N GLN A 129 15.22 -6.91 4.09
CA GLN A 129 15.26 -8.34 4.38
C GLN A 129 16.70 -8.86 4.34
#